data_AF-A0A1Y3U8K4-F1
#
_entry.id   AF-A0A1Y3U8K4-F1
#
_cell.length_a   1.000
_cell.length_b   1.000
_cell.length_c   1.000
_cell.angle_alpha   90.00
_cell.angle_beta   90.00
_cell.angle_gamma   90.00
#
_symmetry.space_group_name_H-M   'P 1'
#
loop_
_entity.id
_entity.type
_entity.pdbx_description
1 polymer ?
#
loop_
_entity_poly.entity_id
_entity_poly.type
_entity_poly.pdbx_seq_one_letter_code
_entity_poly.pdbx_strand_id
1 'polypeptide(L)'
;MKTERFNLRMTKQEKEKIRKKAEKVHKPMAEFMIDMALEREIVVIEGLPEIIRELKAIGNNLNQLTILAHQGKIRTMNFRNFTEQVADIYVEICDLAKRIS
;
A
#
# COMPACT_ATOMS: atom_id res chain seq x y z
N MET A 1 -29.61 -10.48 -9.74
CA MET A 1 -29.00 -11.79 -9.42
C MET A 1 -28.16 -12.21 -10.63
N LYS A 2 -26.90 -12.66 -10.46
CA LYS A 2 -26.06 -13.09 -11.61
C LYS A 2 -26.58 -14.44 -12.15
N THR A 3 -26.96 -14.51 -13.42
CA THR A 3 -27.60 -15.71 -14.04
C THR A 3 -26.65 -16.51 -14.95
N GLU A 4 -25.66 -15.84 -15.54
CA GLU A 4 -24.75 -16.43 -16.52
C GLU A 4 -23.60 -17.20 -15.86
N ARG A 5 -23.14 -18.27 -16.51
CA ARG A 5 -22.04 -19.13 -16.03
C ARG A 5 -20.87 -19.10 -17.01
N PHE A 6 -19.66 -18.96 -16.47
CA PHE A 6 -18.42 -19.01 -17.23
C PHE A 6 -17.55 -20.17 -16.73
N ASN A 7 -17.33 -21.18 -17.59
CA ASN A 7 -16.59 -22.39 -17.24
C ASN A 7 -15.16 -22.31 -17.77
N LEU A 8 -14.18 -22.51 -16.89
CA LEU A 8 -12.75 -22.52 -17.23
C LEU A 8 -12.10 -23.82 -16.74
N ARG A 9 -11.23 -24.41 -17.58
CA ARG A 9 -10.33 -25.50 -17.17
C ARG A 9 -9.00 -24.91 -16.72
N MET A 10 -8.50 -25.37 -15.59
CA MET A 10 -7.21 -24.96 -15.05
C MET A 10 -6.63 -26.10 -14.19
N THR A 11 -5.31 -26.10 -14.06
CA THR A 11 -4.58 -27.00 -13.16
C THR A 11 -4.83 -26.64 -11.70
N LYS A 12 -4.53 -27.58 -10.79
CA LYS A 12 -4.61 -27.32 -9.33
C LYS A 12 -3.71 -26.14 -8.91
N GLN A 13 -2.54 -26.02 -9.52
CA GLN A 13 -1.57 -24.98 -9.20
C GLN A 13 -2.07 -23.59 -9.63
N GLU A 14 -2.71 -23.48 -10.80
CA GLU A 14 -3.31 -22.22 -11.26
C GLU A 14 -4.49 -21.80 -10.37
N LYS A 15 -5.36 -22.74 -10.02
CA LYS A 15 -6.49 -22.48 -9.10
C LYS A 15 -5.99 -21.93 -7.76
N GLU A 16 -4.94 -22.51 -7.21
CA GLU A 16 -4.36 -22.09 -5.93
C GLU A 16 -3.70 -20.71 -6.01
N LYS A 17 -3.00 -20.40 -7.11
CA LYS A 17 -2.44 -19.07 -7.35
C LYS A 17 -3.55 -18.01 -7.41
N ILE A 18 -4.65 -18.29 -8.10
CA ILE A 18 -5.79 -17.37 -8.21
C ILE A 18 -6.45 -17.19 -6.84
N ARG A 19 -6.65 -18.26 -6.07
CA ARG A 19 -7.20 -18.20 -4.70
C ARG A 19 -6.38 -17.27 -3.81
N LYS A 20 -5.06 -17.46 -3.77
CA LYS A 20 -4.16 -16.61 -2.97
C LYS A 20 -4.22 -15.14 -3.39
N LYS A 21 -4.35 -14.85 -4.68
CA LYS A 21 -4.51 -13.47 -5.18
C LYS A 21 -5.84 -12.85 -4.75
N ALA A 22 -6.94 -13.60 -4.83
CA ALA A 22 -8.25 -13.16 -4.38
C ALA A 22 -8.29 -12.90 -2.85
N GLU A 23 -7.64 -13.76 -2.06
CA GLU A 23 -7.52 -13.59 -0.60
C GLU A 23 -6.75 -12.33 -0.21
N LYS A 24 -5.67 -12.01 -0.93
CA LYS A 24 -4.88 -10.79 -0.69
C LYS A 24 -5.69 -9.51 -0.84
N VAL A 25 -6.73 -9.51 -1.68
CA VAL A 25 -7.62 -8.37 -1.90
C VAL A 25 -8.97 -8.54 -1.19
N HIS A 26 -9.09 -9.53 -0.31
CA HIS A 26 -10.29 -9.84 0.47
C HIS A 26 -11.58 -10.02 -0.36
N LYS A 27 -11.46 -10.52 -1.60
CA LYS A 27 -12.61 -10.77 -2.49
C LYS A 27 -12.86 -12.27 -2.69
N PRO A 28 -14.14 -12.69 -2.86
CA PRO A 28 -14.46 -14.02 -3.34
C PRO A 28 -13.82 -14.30 -4.70
N MET A 29 -13.31 -15.52 -4.90
CA MET A 29 -12.58 -15.90 -6.11
C MET A 29 -13.35 -15.61 -7.41
N ALA A 30 -14.67 -15.81 -7.43
CA ALA A 30 -15.49 -15.56 -8.61
C ALA A 30 -15.61 -14.06 -8.93
N GLU A 31 -15.74 -13.22 -7.90
CA GLU A 31 -15.79 -11.76 -8.05
C GLU A 31 -14.41 -11.24 -8.49
N PHE A 32 -13.34 -11.70 -7.84
CA PHE A 32 -11.97 -11.43 -8.27
C PHE A 32 -11.74 -11.80 -9.74
N MET A 33 -12.17 -12.96 -10.22
CA MET A 33 -11.99 -13.34 -11.63
C MET A 33 -12.85 -12.54 -12.60
N ILE A 34 -14.06 -12.13 -12.20
CA ILE A 34 -14.92 -11.26 -13.01
C ILE A 34 -14.28 -9.87 -13.11
N ASP A 35 -13.89 -9.29 -11.98
CA ASP A 35 -13.18 -8.01 -11.94
C ASP A 35 -11.91 -8.10 -12.77
N MET A 36 -11.13 -9.18 -12.67
CA MET A 36 -9.95 -9.41 -13.49
C MET A 36 -10.19 -9.49 -14.99
N ALA A 37 -11.34 -10.02 -15.39
CA ALA A 37 -11.70 -10.16 -16.79
C ALA A 37 -12.31 -8.87 -17.37
N LEU A 38 -12.89 -8.02 -16.51
CA LEU A 38 -13.58 -6.78 -16.87
C LEU A 38 -12.69 -5.54 -16.69
N GLU A 39 -11.93 -5.49 -15.61
CA GLU A 39 -10.97 -4.45 -15.25
C GLU A 39 -9.59 -4.87 -15.74
N ARG A 40 -9.14 -4.23 -16.82
CA ARG A 40 -7.72 -4.19 -17.14
C ARG A 40 -7.00 -3.40 -16.03
N GLU A 41 -6.59 -4.09 -14.97
CA GLU A 41 -5.24 -4.06 -14.37
C GLU A 41 -5.28 -4.51 -12.89
N ILE A 42 -4.58 -5.60 -12.58
CA ILE A 42 -4.05 -5.77 -11.21
C ILE A 42 -2.82 -4.89 -11.11
N VAL A 43 -2.93 -3.76 -10.43
CA VAL A 43 -1.76 -2.97 -10.08
C VAL A 43 -1.14 -3.56 -8.81
N VAL A 44 -0.09 -4.36 -8.98
CA VAL A 44 0.78 -4.74 -7.86
C VAL A 44 1.73 -3.57 -7.62
N ILE A 45 1.59 -2.96 -6.46
CA ILE A 45 2.40 -1.82 -6.06
C ILE A 45 3.71 -2.34 -5.44
N GLU A 46 4.80 -2.29 -6.20
CA GLU A 46 6.14 -2.70 -5.75
C GLU A 46 6.88 -1.65 -4.90
N GLY A 47 6.17 -0.66 -4.32
CA GLY A 47 6.76 0.42 -3.51
C GLY A 47 6.05 0.73 -2.19
N LEU A 48 4.93 0.05 -1.90
CA LEU A 48 4.13 0.32 -0.69
C LEU A 48 4.85 -0.09 0.60
N PRO A 49 5.55 -1.24 0.67
CA PRO A 49 6.35 -1.59 1.85
C PRO A 49 7.45 -0.56 2.18
N GLU A 50 8.07 0.02 1.17
CA GLU A 50 9.13 1.03 1.27
C GLU A 50 8.56 2.34 1.83
N ILE A 51 7.44 2.82 1.27
CA ILE A 51 6.71 4.00 1.78
C ILE A 51 6.32 3.81 3.25
N ILE A 52 5.83 2.62 3.63
CA ILE A 52 5.47 2.30 5.02
C ILE A 52 6.72 2.32 5.94
N ARG A 53 7.87 1.87 5.44
CA ARG A 53 9.13 1.89 6.19
C ARG A 53 9.59 3.31 6.46
N GLU A 54 9.57 4.18 5.45
CA GLU A 54 9.97 5.59 5.61
C GLU A 54 9.00 6.33 6.54
N LEU A 55 7.68 6.09 6.44
CA LEU A 55 6.70 6.65 7.38
C LEU A 55 6.98 6.27 8.84
N LYS A 56 7.38 5.01 9.09
CA LYS A 56 7.79 4.57 10.44
C LYS A 56 9.05 5.27 10.90
N ALA A 57 10.03 5.49 10.02
CA ALA A 57 11.25 6.21 10.34
C ALA A 57 10.97 7.67 10.75
N ILE A 58 10.10 8.37 10.01
CA ILE A 58 9.63 9.72 10.36
C ILE A 58 8.92 9.72 11.71
N GLY A 59 8.02 8.77 11.96
CA GLY A 59 7.34 8.64 13.26
C GLY A 59 8.30 8.43 14.43
N ASN A 60 9.34 7.61 14.23
CA ASN A 60 10.40 7.41 15.21
C ASN A 60 11.20 8.69 15.47
N ASN A 61 11.54 9.42 14.43
CA ASN A 61 12.25 10.70 14.56
C ASN A 61 11.41 11.71 15.35
N LEU A 62 10.11 11.82 15.05
CA LEU A 62 9.18 12.67 15.79
C LEU A 62 9.09 12.27 17.28
N ASN A 63 9.04 10.97 17.56
CA ASN A 63 8.99 10.47 18.93
C ASN A 63 10.27 10.82 19.71
N GLN A 64 11.45 10.67 19.09
CA GLN A 64 12.73 11.06 19.70
C GLN A 64 12.79 12.56 19.99
N LEU A 65 12.36 13.39 19.05
CA LEU A 65 12.30 14.84 19.23
C LEU A 65 11.35 15.22 20.37
N THR A 66 10.21 14.55 20.48
CA THR A 66 9.24 14.75 21.58
C THR A 66 9.85 14.42 22.94
N ILE A 67 10.58 13.31 23.04
CA ILE A 67 11.29 12.90 24.27
C ILE A 67 12.34 13.94 24.66
N LEU A 68 13.17 14.38 23.71
CA LEU A 68 14.23 15.35 23.96
C LEU A 68 13.67 16.73 24.36
N ALA A 69 12.56 17.16 23.75
CA ALA A 69 11.86 18.38 24.12
C ALA A 69 11.26 18.28 25.53
N HIS A 70 10.60 17.15 25.84
CA HIS A 70 10.06 16.89 27.18
C HIS A 70 11.16 16.87 28.26
N GLN A 71 12.33 16.34 27.94
CA GLN A 71 13.51 16.36 28.82
C GLN A 71 14.16 17.75 28.94
N GLY A 72 13.65 18.77 28.25
CA GLY A 72 14.21 20.12 28.23
C GLY A 72 15.57 20.24 27.53
N LYS A 73 16.00 19.19 26.82
CA LYS A 73 17.32 19.11 26.14
C LYS A 73 17.36 19.90 24.84
N ILE A 74 16.20 20.18 24.25
CA ILE A 74 16.07 21.02 23.05
C ILE A 74 14.99 22.08 23.29
N ARG A 75 15.34 23.35 23.01
CA ARG A 75 14.47 24.53 23.14
C ARG A 75 14.15 25.19 21.80
N THR A 76 15.03 25.03 20.81
CA THR A 76 14.85 25.47 19.43
C THR A 76 15.12 24.28 18.52
N MET A 77 14.26 24.08 17.52
CA MET A 77 14.31 22.92 16.64
C MET A 77 14.15 23.34 15.19
N ASN A 78 15.06 22.88 14.34
CA ASN A 78 14.95 23.07 12.90
C ASN A 78 14.21 21.86 12.30
N PHE A 79 12.94 22.07 11.93
CA PHE A 79 12.11 21.03 11.33
C PHE A 79 12.30 20.86 9.83
N ARG A 80 13.17 21.66 9.19
CA ARG A 80 13.32 21.63 7.73
C ARG A 80 13.50 20.21 7.19
N ASN A 81 14.42 19.45 7.77
CA ASN A 81 14.70 18.09 7.34
C ASN A 81 13.51 17.13 7.55
N PHE A 82 12.75 17.31 8.64
CA PHE A 82 11.53 16.55 8.88
C PHE A 82 10.44 16.89 7.86
N THR A 83 10.24 18.18 7.58
CA THR A 83 9.29 18.66 6.58
C THR A 83 9.63 18.18 5.17
N GLU A 84 10.92 18.17 4.82
CA GLU A 84 11.42 17.62 3.55
C GLU A 84 11.11 16.13 3.43
N GLN A 85 11.44 15.30 4.43
CA GLN A 85 11.13 13.86 4.40
C GLN A 85 9.62 13.57 4.30
N VAL A 86 8.78 14.35 4.98
CA VAL A 86 7.31 14.19 4.88
C VAL A 86 6.81 14.57 3.49
N ALA A 87 7.38 15.61 2.88
CA ALA A 87 7.03 16.03 1.53
C ALA A 87 7.43 14.97 0.49
N ASP A 88 8.60 14.35 0.63
CA ASP A 88 9.08 13.29 -0.26
C ASP A 88 8.13 12.08 -0.25
N ILE A 89 7.73 11.62 0.94
CA ILE A 89 6.75 10.54 1.07
C ILE A 89 5.39 10.92 0.47
N TYR A 90 4.94 12.17 0.67
CA TYR A 90 3.68 12.64 0.10
C TYR A 90 3.69 12.57 -1.42
N VAL A 91 4.80 12.95 -2.07
CA VAL A 91 4.97 12.84 -3.52
C VAL A 91 4.91 11.39 -3.97
N GLU A 92 5.62 10.49 -3.29
CA GLU A 92 5.58 9.06 -3.62
C GLU A 92 4.17 8.45 -3.50
N ILE A 93 3.41 8.83 -2.47
CA ILE A 93 2.01 8.40 -2.30
C ILE A 93 1.11 8.96 -3.40
N CYS A 94 1.28 10.23 -3.79
CA CYS A 94 0.53 10.81 -4.90
C CYS A 94 0.83 10.11 -6.22
N ASP A 95 2.10 9.79 -6.48
CA ASP A 95 2.48 9.07 -7.70
C ASP A 95 1.99 7.63 -7.68
N LEU A 96 1.91 7.02 -6.50
CA LEU A 96 1.26 5.75 -6.30
C LEU A 96 -0.23 5.80 -6.64
N ALA A 97 -0.94 6.80 -6.10
CA ALA A 97 -2.37 6.98 -6.31
C ALA A 97 -2.70 7.19 -7.80
N LYS A 98 -1.85 7.92 -8.54
CA LYS A 98 -2.00 8.12 -10.00
C LYS A 98 -1.83 6.83 -10.81
N ARG A 99 -1.07 5.85 -10.31
CA ARG A 99 -0.84 4.57 -11.01
C ARG A 99 -2.00 3.59 -10.83
N ILE A 100 -2.88 3.83 -9.88
CA ILE A 100 -4.04 2.97 -9.58
C ILE A 100 -5.38 3.63 -9.94
N SER A 101 -5.36 4.89 -10.36
CA SER A 101 -6.53 5.70 -10.76
C SER A 101 -6.64 5.80 -12.28
#